data_AF-A0A950CRR2-F1
#
_entry.id   AF-A0A950CRR2-F1
#
_cell.length_a   1.000
_cell.length_b   1.000
_cell.length_c   1.000
_cell.angle_alpha   90.00
_cell.angle_beta   90.00
_cell.angle_gamma   90.00
#
_symmetry.space_group_name_H-M   'P 1'
#
loop_
_entity.id
_entity.type
_entity.pdbx_description
1 polymer ?
#
loop_
_entity_poly.entity_id
_entity_poly.type
_entity_poly.pdbx_seq_one_letter_code
_entity_poly.pdbx_strand_id
1 'polypeptide(L)'
;MKNILKICALSGFMAMVSFAAHADSFMDDLKAAVASGNMEKVDVLAAKNPKQQGEIAAYLLQQASADSSSDADKAAKLFKEAKSYVAQMDKEQAQQAVTEITSMLTLASSSTFETAHPDAAGDILAAAVFMTNQPSIATLAPGLNATALGDAKAYADNAPAGVKAELDDAVSLAQSQGSAPNAHHNNQHIPTGH
;
A
#
# COMPACT_ATOMS: atom_id res chain seq x y z
N MET A 1 -41.94 43.82 -47.53
CA MET A 1 -40.94 42.79 -47.16
C MET A 1 -40.69 42.93 -45.67
N LYS A 2 -41.18 41.97 -44.85
CA LYS A 2 -40.39 41.06 -43.97
C LYS A 2 -39.46 41.81 -42.99
N ASN A 3 -39.41 41.64 -41.66
CA ASN A 3 -39.92 40.66 -40.69
C ASN A 3 -39.67 41.26 -39.27
N ILE A 4 -40.63 41.20 -38.35
CA ILE A 4 -40.72 40.30 -37.17
C ILE A 4 -39.68 40.56 -36.05
N LEU A 5 -40.17 41.27 -35.03
CA LEU A 5 -40.04 41.09 -33.58
C LEU A 5 -39.28 39.83 -33.09
N LYS A 6 -38.26 39.99 -32.24
CA LYS A 6 -37.80 38.94 -31.32
C LYS A 6 -37.75 39.46 -29.89
N ILE A 7 -38.78 39.06 -29.15
CA ILE A 7 -38.82 38.95 -27.69
C ILE A 7 -37.88 37.80 -27.29
N CYS A 8 -36.97 38.05 -26.36
CA CYS A 8 -36.37 36.99 -25.54
C CYS A 8 -36.64 37.34 -24.07
N ALA A 9 -37.76 36.85 -23.58
CA ALA A 9 -37.95 36.50 -22.18
C ALA A 9 -37.51 35.03 -21.98
N LEU A 10 -37.37 34.63 -20.71
CA LEU A 10 -37.09 33.29 -20.18
C LEU A 10 -35.61 32.87 -20.24
N SER A 11 -34.98 32.34 -19.20
CA SER A 11 -35.43 31.95 -17.86
C SER A 11 -34.19 31.78 -16.99
N GLY A 12 -34.23 32.31 -15.77
CA GLY A 12 -33.43 31.74 -14.70
C GLY A 12 -33.98 30.36 -14.36
N PHE A 13 -33.12 29.35 -14.34
CA PHE A 13 -33.27 28.26 -13.38
C PHE A 13 -31.89 27.78 -12.94
N MET A 14 -31.75 27.83 -11.63
CA MET A 14 -30.62 27.43 -10.80
C MET A 14 -30.27 25.95 -10.99
N ALA A 15 -28.96 25.68 -10.92
CA ALA A 15 -28.31 24.54 -10.29
C ALA A 15 -29.09 23.21 -10.26
N MET A 16 -28.67 22.27 -11.12
CA MET A 16 -28.81 20.85 -10.81
C MET A 16 -27.59 20.05 -11.28
N VAL A 17 -26.89 19.51 -10.27
CA VAL A 17 -26.15 18.25 -10.26
C VAL A 17 -24.84 18.20 -11.08
N SER A 18 -23.79 18.81 -10.54
CA SER A 18 -22.39 18.44 -10.88
C SER A 18 -21.89 17.37 -9.91
N PHE A 19 -22.37 16.13 -10.04
CA PHE A 19 -21.84 14.99 -9.28
C PHE A 19 -20.76 14.18 -10.03
N ALA A 20 -20.40 14.58 -11.26
CA ALA A 20 -19.38 13.90 -12.07
C ALA A 20 -17.99 14.58 -12.06
N ALA A 21 -17.87 15.82 -11.55
CA ALA A 21 -16.63 16.61 -11.67
C ALA A 21 -15.61 16.40 -10.54
N HIS A 22 -15.92 15.60 -9.52
CA HIS A 22 -15.04 15.41 -8.35
C HIS A 22 -14.08 14.21 -8.46
N ALA A 23 -14.42 13.19 -9.26
CA ALA A 23 -13.56 12.01 -9.41
C ALA A 23 -12.33 12.31 -10.28
N ASP A 24 -12.52 13.03 -11.39
CA ASP A 24 -11.43 13.41 -12.31
C ASP A 24 -10.42 14.35 -11.62
N SER A 25 -10.89 15.31 -10.83
CA SER A 25 -10.00 16.27 -10.15
C SER A 25 -9.15 15.62 -9.05
N PHE A 26 -9.70 14.64 -8.33
CA PHE A 26 -8.96 13.96 -7.27
C PHE A 26 -7.77 13.17 -7.83
N MET A 27 -8.00 12.37 -8.88
CA MET A 27 -6.95 11.54 -9.45
C MET A 27 -5.86 12.38 -10.12
N ASP A 28 -6.23 13.50 -10.74
CA ASP A 28 -5.26 14.46 -11.28
C ASP A 28 -4.42 15.12 -10.17
N ASP A 29 -5.05 15.49 -9.05
CA ASP A 29 -4.36 16.03 -7.88
C ASP A 29 -3.40 15.01 -7.24
N LEU A 30 -3.80 13.74 -7.17
CA LEU A 30 -2.98 12.64 -6.68
C LEU A 30 -1.77 12.41 -7.59
N LYS A 31 -1.99 12.30 -8.91
CA LYS A 31 -0.91 12.17 -9.89
C LYS A 31 0.09 13.32 -9.79
N ALA A 32 -0.38 14.56 -9.64
CA ALA A 32 0.48 15.72 -9.48
C ALA A 32 1.27 15.69 -8.15
N ALA A 33 0.65 15.24 -7.05
CA ALA A 33 1.32 15.08 -5.76
C ALA A 33 2.44 14.03 -5.83
N VAL A 34 2.16 12.87 -6.44
CA VAL A 34 3.13 11.79 -6.62
C VAL A 34 4.26 12.20 -7.56
N ALA A 35 3.94 12.83 -8.70
CA ALA A 35 4.94 13.32 -9.65
C ALA A 35 5.89 14.36 -9.04
N SER A 36 5.40 15.17 -8.09
CA SER A 36 6.22 16.15 -7.36
C SER A 36 6.90 15.59 -6.10
N GLY A 37 6.67 14.32 -5.75
CA GLY A 37 7.22 13.70 -4.53
C GLY A 37 6.64 14.23 -3.21
N ASN A 38 5.52 14.96 -3.27
CA ASN A 38 4.88 15.60 -2.12
C ASN A 38 3.91 14.63 -1.43
N MET A 39 4.44 13.77 -0.56
CA MET A 39 3.64 12.79 0.18
C MET A 39 2.70 13.43 1.21
N GLU A 40 3.04 14.59 1.77
CA GLU A 40 2.13 15.33 2.65
C GLU A 40 0.83 15.71 1.90
N LYS A 41 0.94 16.10 0.62
CA LYS A 41 -0.25 16.33 -0.21
C LYS A 41 -1.03 15.03 -0.46
N VAL A 42 -0.36 13.89 -0.60
CA VAL A 42 -1.03 12.57 -0.69
C VAL A 42 -1.83 12.29 0.59
N ASP A 43 -1.24 12.52 1.77
CA ASP A 43 -1.93 12.35 3.05
C ASP A 43 -3.16 13.24 3.19
N VAL A 44 -3.01 14.52 2.80
CA VAL A 44 -4.12 15.47 2.79
C VAL A 44 -5.23 15.03 1.82
N LEU A 45 -4.88 14.48 0.66
CA LEU A 45 -5.86 13.93 -0.29
C LEU A 45 -6.55 12.69 0.27
N ALA A 46 -5.81 11.79 0.92
CA ALA A 46 -6.36 10.59 1.57
C ALA A 46 -7.31 10.94 2.73
N ALA A 47 -6.97 11.95 3.53
CA ALA A 47 -7.82 12.43 4.62
C ALA A 47 -9.10 13.09 4.11
N LYS A 48 -9.03 13.82 3.00
CA LYS A 48 -10.21 14.44 2.36
C LYS A 48 -11.10 13.43 1.63
N ASN A 49 -10.52 12.32 1.19
CA ASN A 49 -11.21 11.31 0.38
C ASN A 49 -11.09 9.90 1.01
N PRO A 50 -11.67 9.66 2.20
CA PRO A 50 -11.50 8.39 2.91
C PRO A 50 -12.00 7.17 2.12
N LYS A 51 -12.97 7.36 1.23
CA LYS A 51 -13.49 6.28 0.36
C LYS A 51 -12.56 5.89 -0.80
N GLN A 52 -11.57 6.72 -1.10
CA GLN A 52 -10.63 6.54 -2.21
C GLN A 52 -9.25 6.05 -1.73
N GLN A 53 -9.09 5.73 -0.44
CA GLN A 53 -7.79 5.26 0.07
C GLN A 53 -7.30 3.99 -0.62
N GLY A 54 -8.20 3.06 -0.97
CA GLY A 54 -7.84 1.89 -1.79
C GLY A 54 -7.30 2.27 -3.18
N GLU A 55 -7.87 3.29 -3.82
CA GLU A 55 -7.39 3.81 -5.12
C GLU A 55 -6.02 4.49 -4.98
N ILE A 56 -5.80 5.24 -3.89
CA ILE A 56 -4.49 5.84 -3.57
C ILE A 56 -3.45 4.74 -3.42
N ALA A 57 -3.74 3.72 -2.62
CA ALA A 57 -2.85 2.58 -2.41
C ALA A 57 -2.48 1.91 -3.74
N ALA A 58 -3.48 1.64 -4.59
CA ALA A 58 -3.27 0.98 -5.87
C ALA A 58 -2.38 1.82 -6.81
N TYR A 59 -2.65 3.13 -6.88
CA TYR A 59 -1.85 4.03 -7.69
C TYR A 59 -0.40 4.14 -7.19
N LEU A 60 -0.18 4.27 -5.87
CA LEU A 60 1.15 4.36 -5.28
C LEU A 60 1.96 3.09 -5.52
N LEU A 61 1.37 1.90 -5.36
CA LEU A 61 2.04 0.63 -5.63
C LEU A 61 2.43 0.50 -7.10
N GLN A 62 1.55 0.87 -8.02
CA GLN A 62 1.84 0.85 -9.45
C GLN A 62 2.99 1.80 -9.81
N GLN A 63 3.00 3.02 -9.24
CA GLN A 63 4.08 3.97 -9.49
C GLN A 63 5.40 3.53 -8.84
N ALA A 64 5.36 2.95 -7.65
CA ALA A 64 6.54 2.39 -7.00
C ALA A 64 7.21 1.33 -7.90
N SER A 65 6.43 0.39 -8.43
CA SER A 65 6.95 -0.61 -9.38
C SER A 65 7.49 0.01 -10.66
N ALA A 66 6.79 1.01 -11.22
CA ALA A 66 7.22 1.69 -12.45
C ALA A 66 8.54 2.46 -12.29
N ASP A 67 8.72 3.14 -11.16
CA ASP A 67 9.91 3.95 -10.86
C ASP A 67 11.07 3.11 -10.30
N SER A 68 10.83 1.85 -9.90
CA SER A 68 11.81 0.99 -9.23
C SER A 68 13.15 0.80 -9.97
N SER A 69 13.14 0.94 -11.30
CA SER A 69 14.33 0.81 -12.15
C SER A 69 15.06 2.13 -12.45
N SER A 70 14.39 3.27 -12.25
CA SER A 70 14.89 4.60 -12.61
C SER A 70 15.20 5.48 -11.40
N ASP A 71 14.48 5.28 -10.30
CA ASP A 71 14.59 6.04 -9.06
C ASP A 71 14.17 5.15 -7.88
N ALA A 72 15.15 4.40 -7.34
CA ALA A 72 14.93 3.44 -6.27
C ALA A 72 14.43 4.10 -4.97
N ASP A 73 14.93 5.30 -4.64
CA ASP A 73 14.55 6.01 -3.43
C ASP A 73 13.10 6.52 -3.51
N LYS A 74 12.71 7.06 -4.67
CA LYS A 74 11.32 7.44 -4.93
C LYS A 74 10.41 6.22 -4.90
N ALA A 75 10.80 5.12 -5.53
CA ALA A 75 10.03 3.89 -5.53
C ALA A 75 9.81 3.35 -4.11
N ALA A 76 10.86 3.29 -3.29
CA ALA A 76 10.75 2.88 -1.89
C ALA A 76 9.85 3.81 -1.08
N LYS A 77 9.96 5.13 -1.28
CA LYS A 77 9.09 6.10 -0.61
C LYS A 77 7.62 5.91 -0.98
N LEU A 78 7.30 5.73 -2.27
CA LEU A 78 5.93 5.49 -2.74
C LEU A 78 5.39 4.17 -2.20
N PHE A 79 6.22 3.13 -2.19
CA PHE A 79 5.85 1.83 -1.64
C PHE A 79 5.56 1.93 -0.13
N LYS A 80 6.45 2.58 0.63
CA LYS A 80 6.28 2.84 2.06
C LYS A 80 5.03 3.65 2.35
N GLU A 81 4.72 4.65 1.52
CA GLU A 81 3.51 5.46 1.66
C GLU A 81 2.23 4.64 1.41
N ALA A 82 2.23 3.79 0.37
CA ALA A 82 1.09 2.93 0.06
C ALA A 82 0.66 2.07 1.26
N LYS A 83 1.60 1.69 2.13
CA LYS A 83 1.39 0.88 3.35
C LYS A 83 0.22 1.38 4.18
N SER A 84 0.08 2.70 4.31
CA SER A 84 -0.94 3.37 5.11
C SER A 84 -2.37 3.12 4.60
N TYR A 85 -2.52 2.72 3.34
CA TYR A 85 -3.79 2.72 2.63
C TYR A 85 -4.23 1.33 2.13
N VAL A 86 -3.33 0.34 2.09
CA VAL A 86 -3.60 -1.03 1.57
C VAL A 86 -4.80 -1.71 2.24
N ALA A 87 -5.04 -1.42 3.52
CA ALA A 87 -6.17 -2.00 4.26
C ALA A 87 -7.56 -1.58 3.72
N GLN A 88 -7.64 -0.51 2.93
CA GLN A 88 -8.88 0.02 2.35
C GLN A 88 -9.14 -0.45 0.93
N MET A 89 -8.28 -1.30 0.37
CA MET A 89 -8.46 -1.83 -0.98
C MET A 89 -9.67 -2.74 -1.08
N ASP A 90 -10.40 -2.63 -2.19
CA ASP A 90 -11.35 -3.65 -2.58
C ASP A 90 -10.63 -4.90 -3.14
N LYS A 91 -11.40 -5.93 -3.49
CA LYS A 91 -10.86 -7.21 -3.97
C LYS A 91 -10.08 -7.08 -5.28
N GLU A 92 -10.53 -6.25 -6.22
CA GLU A 92 -9.89 -6.09 -7.52
C GLU A 92 -8.58 -5.32 -7.39
N GLN A 93 -8.59 -4.24 -6.61
CA GLN A 93 -7.40 -3.48 -6.24
C GLN A 93 -6.38 -4.36 -5.51
N ALA A 94 -6.83 -5.18 -4.56
CA ALA A 94 -5.96 -6.08 -3.81
C ALA A 94 -5.31 -7.16 -4.68
N GLN A 95 -6.01 -7.66 -5.72
CA GLN A 95 -5.43 -8.61 -6.69
C GLN A 95 -4.28 -7.99 -7.49
N GLN A 96 -4.44 -6.73 -7.91
CA GLN A 96 -3.36 -6.00 -8.58
C GLN A 96 -2.22 -5.71 -7.59
N ALA A 97 -2.54 -5.28 -6.37
CA ALA A 97 -1.57 -5.00 -5.32
C ALA A 97 -0.67 -6.19 -4.99
N VAL A 98 -1.20 -7.42 -4.96
CA VAL A 98 -0.40 -8.63 -4.74
C VAL A 98 0.72 -8.74 -5.78
N THR A 99 0.44 -8.42 -7.04
CA THR A 99 1.45 -8.46 -8.12
C THR A 99 2.55 -7.43 -7.87
N GLU A 100 2.17 -6.18 -7.58
CA GLU A 100 3.13 -5.10 -7.36
C GLU A 100 3.96 -5.32 -6.09
N ILE A 101 3.33 -5.75 -4.98
CA ILE A 101 4.02 -6.11 -3.74
C ILE A 101 5.02 -7.24 -3.96
N THR A 102 4.65 -8.28 -4.73
CA THR A 102 5.55 -9.40 -5.03
C THR A 102 6.74 -8.96 -5.86
N SER A 103 6.51 -8.10 -6.86
CA SER A 103 7.56 -7.53 -7.71
C SER A 103 8.56 -6.73 -6.87
N MET A 104 8.05 -5.79 -6.07
CA MET A 104 8.87 -4.93 -5.21
C MET A 104 9.63 -5.74 -4.14
N LEU A 105 8.98 -6.75 -3.55
CA LEU A 105 9.63 -7.67 -2.60
C LEU A 105 10.80 -8.41 -3.26
N THR A 106 10.58 -8.98 -4.45
CA THR A 106 11.61 -9.72 -5.20
C THR A 106 12.79 -8.83 -5.57
N LEU A 107 12.51 -7.57 -5.94
CA LEU A 107 13.55 -6.59 -6.23
C LEU A 107 14.38 -6.29 -4.96
N ALA A 108 13.69 -5.96 -3.87
CA ALA A 108 14.32 -5.55 -2.61
C ALA A 108 15.15 -6.65 -1.95
N SER A 109 14.78 -7.92 -2.12
CA SER A 109 15.56 -9.07 -1.61
C SER A 109 16.67 -9.54 -2.56
N SER A 110 16.88 -8.85 -3.68
CA SER A 110 18.00 -9.16 -4.57
C SER A 110 19.30 -8.55 -4.05
N SER A 111 20.36 -9.35 -3.97
CA SER A 111 21.66 -8.90 -3.44
C SER A 111 22.24 -7.68 -4.17
N THR A 112 21.99 -7.56 -5.47
CA THR A 112 22.38 -6.40 -6.29
C THR A 112 21.68 -5.14 -5.79
N PHE A 113 20.36 -5.20 -5.57
CA PHE A 113 19.59 -4.05 -5.12
C PHE A 113 19.90 -3.71 -3.67
N GLU A 114 20.01 -4.69 -2.77
CA GLU A 114 20.41 -4.50 -1.38
C GLU A 114 21.77 -3.79 -1.25
N THR A 115 22.71 -4.13 -2.13
CA THR A 115 24.05 -3.50 -2.13
C THR A 115 24.02 -2.08 -2.69
N ALA A 116 23.25 -1.86 -3.77
CA ALA A 116 23.20 -0.58 -4.46
C ALA A 116 22.32 0.45 -3.73
N HIS A 117 21.25 -0.01 -3.09
CA HIS A 117 20.20 0.80 -2.47
C HIS A 117 19.78 0.20 -1.11
N PRO A 118 20.69 0.11 -0.13
CA PRO A 118 20.41 -0.56 1.13
C PRO A 118 19.21 0.05 1.88
N ASP A 119 19.14 1.38 1.97
CA ASP A 119 18.04 2.03 2.69
C ASP A 119 16.69 1.79 2.00
N ALA A 120 16.64 1.90 0.67
CA ALA A 120 15.44 1.62 -0.12
C ALA A 120 15.00 0.15 -0.02
N ALA A 121 15.95 -0.80 -0.04
CA ALA A 121 15.68 -2.22 0.13
C ALA A 121 15.02 -2.49 1.49
N GLY A 122 15.58 -1.92 2.56
CA GLY A 122 15.03 -2.07 3.89
C GLY A 122 13.63 -1.46 4.05
N ASP A 123 13.41 -0.26 3.53
CA ASP A 123 12.10 0.39 3.54
C ASP A 123 11.03 -0.45 2.82
N ILE A 124 11.37 -1.03 1.65
CA ILE A 124 10.47 -1.89 0.90
C ILE A 124 10.17 -3.17 1.68
N LEU A 125 11.19 -3.84 2.24
CA LEU A 125 11.02 -5.07 3.00
C LEU A 125 10.15 -4.86 4.25
N ALA A 126 10.40 -3.79 5.02
CA ALA A 126 9.62 -3.44 6.19
C ALA A 126 8.16 -3.14 5.84
N ALA A 127 7.92 -2.39 4.76
CA ALA A 127 6.57 -2.10 4.27
C ALA A 127 5.86 -3.37 3.77
N ALA A 128 6.57 -4.24 3.04
CA ALA A 128 6.02 -5.49 2.51
C ALA A 128 5.57 -6.43 3.63
N VAL A 129 6.34 -6.57 4.72
CA VAL A 129 5.94 -7.37 5.89
C VAL A 129 4.58 -6.92 6.44
N PHE A 130 4.36 -5.60 6.54
CA PHE A 130 3.08 -5.07 7.00
C PHE A 130 1.94 -5.30 5.99
N MET A 131 2.15 -4.96 4.72
CA MET A 131 1.11 -5.02 3.68
C MET A 131 0.64 -6.45 3.45
N THR A 132 1.56 -7.40 3.43
CA THR A 132 1.27 -8.82 3.19
C THR A 132 0.50 -9.47 4.33
N ASN A 133 0.53 -8.88 5.52
CA ASN A 133 -0.28 -9.30 6.66
C ASN A 133 -1.70 -8.71 6.64
N GLN A 134 -2.01 -7.75 5.75
CA GLN A 134 -3.35 -7.20 5.65
C GLN A 134 -4.34 -8.28 5.17
N PRO A 135 -5.55 -8.38 5.74
CA PRO A 135 -6.50 -9.45 5.40
C PRO A 135 -6.83 -9.57 3.90
N SER A 136 -6.93 -8.42 3.21
CA SER A 136 -7.18 -8.35 1.77
C SER A 136 -6.06 -9.00 0.95
N ILE A 137 -4.80 -8.83 1.37
CA ILE A 137 -3.62 -9.39 0.71
C ILE A 137 -3.38 -10.84 1.15
N ALA A 138 -3.42 -11.11 2.46
CA ALA A 138 -3.19 -12.43 3.03
C ALA A 138 -4.18 -13.49 2.52
N THR A 139 -5.44 -13.11 2.28
CA THR A 139 -6.44 -14.02 1.71
C THR A 139 -6.14 -14.38 0.25
N LEU A 140 -5.58 -13.44 -0.52
CA LEU A 140 -5.27 -13.63 -1.94
C LEU A 140 -3.91 -14.31 -2.15
N ALA A 141 -2.95 -14.10 -1.25
CA ALA A 141 -1.59 -14.64 -1.33
C ALA A 141 -1.10 -15.13 0.05
N PRO A 142 -1.62 -16.26 0.58
CA PRO A 142 -1.41 -16.69 1.96
C PRO A 142 0.05 -17.05 2.32
N GLY A 143 0.92 -17.27 1.33
CA GLY A 143 2.35 -17.51 1.56
C GLY A 143 3.23 -16.25 1.52
N LEU A 144 2.71 -15.13 1.00
CA LEU A 144 3.52 -13.96 0.69
C LEU A 144 4.07 -13.28 1.95
N ASN A 145 3.31 -13.29 3.05
CA ASN A 145 3.78 -12.74 4.32
C ASN A 145 4.97 -13.52 4.90
N ALA A 146 4.94 -14.86 4.82
CA ALA A 146 6.05 -15.69 5.27
C ALA A 146 7.33 -15.43 4.45
N THR A 147 7.18 -15.24 3.13
CA THR A 147 8.28 -14.83 2.25
C THR A 147 8.82 -13.46 2.66
N ALA A 148 7.95 -12.44 2.78
CA ALA A 148 8.36 -11.10 3.18
C ALA A 148 9.08 -11.08 4.53
N LEU A 149 8.61 -11.86 5.51
CA LEU A 149 9.23 -12.00 6.82
C LEU A 149 10.61 -12.67 6.74
N GLY A 150 10.75 -13.71 5.92
CA GLY A 150 12.01 -14.40 5.70
C GLY A 150 13.07 -13.49 5.08
N ASP A 151 12.68 -12.77 4.02
CA ASP A 151 13.55 -11.84 3.31
C ASP A 151 13.96 -10.66 4.20
N ALA A 152 13.00 -10.07 4.91
CA ALA A 152 13.27 -9.02 5.90
C ALA A 152 14.26 -9.47 6.98
N LYS A 153 14.09 -10.69 7.51
CA LYS A 153 15.01 -11.23 8.51
C LYS A 153 16.41 -11.45 7.94
N ALA A 154 16.52 -12.02 6.74
CA ALA A 154 17.79 -12.26 6.08
C ALA A 154 18.55 -10.95 5.80
N TYR A 155 17.82 -9.90 5.40
CA TYR A 155 18.37 -8.57 5.21
C TYR A 155 18.84 -7.94 6.53
N ALA A 156 18.01 -8.00 7.58
CA ALA A 156 18.31 -7.41 8.89
C ALA A 156 19.60 -7.94 9.55
N ASP A 157 19.97 -9.20 9.27
CA ASP A 157 21.22 -9.80 9.75
C ASP A 157 22.48 -9.10 9.17
N ASN A 158 22.34 -8.38 8.05
CA ASN A 158 23.43 -7.68 7.36
C ASN A 158 23.16 -6.17 7.13
N ALA A 159 22.04 -5.65 7.63
CA ALA A 159 21.57 -4.29 7.36
C ALA A 159 22.35 -3.21 8.12
N PRO A 160 22.44 -1.98 7.57
CA PRO A 160 22.88 -0.81 8.33
C PRO A 160 22.02 -0.59 9.59
N ALA A 161 22.64 -0.10 10.67
CA ALA A 161 22.00 -0.01 11.98
C ALA A 161 20.69 0.79 12.02
N GLY A 162 20.55 1.84 11.18
CA GLY A 162 19.33 2.65 11.10
C GLY A 162 18.14 1.90 10.49
N VAL A 163 18.40 1.07 9.48
CA VAL A 163 17.40 0.29 8.76
C VAL A 163 16.99 -0.95 9.57
N LYS A 164 17.96 -1.52 10.31
CA LYS A 164 17.74 -2.69 11.15
C LYS A 164 16.62 -2.51 12.20
N ALA A 165 16.52 -1.34 12.82
CA ALA A 165 15.51 -1.09 13.85
C ALA A 165 14.08 -1.13 13.29
N GLU A 166 13.83 -0.49 12.12
CA GLU A 166 12.51 -0.49 11.48
C GLU A 166 12.12 -1.89 11.00
N LEU A 167 13.07 -2.68 10.49
CA LEU A 167 12.83 -4.08 10.16
C LEU A 167 12.57 -4.95 11.39
N ASP A 168 13.35 -4.80 12.46
CA ASP A 168 13.17 -5.57 13.69
C ASP A 168 11.78 -5.31 14.31
N ASP A 169 11.32 -4.06 14.28
CA ASP A 169 9.98 -3.67 14.73
C ASP A 169 8.88 -4.27 13.83
N ALA A 170 9.05 -4.20 12.50
CA ALA A 170 8.11 -4.79 11.54
C ALA A 170 8.01 -6.32 11.69
N VAL A 171 9.15 -6.99 11.84
CA VAL A 171 9.26 -8.44 12.08
C VAL A 171 8.61 -8.81 13.42
N SER A 172 8.91 -8.07 14.49
CA SER A 172 8.34 -8.30 15.82
C SER A 172 6.82 -8.12 15.84
N LEU A 173 6.31 -7.08 15.19
CA LEU A 173 4.87 -6.83 15.08
C LEU A 173 4.18 -7.97 14.32
N ALA A 174 4.73 -8.40 13.18
CA ALA A 174 4.20 -9.51 12.39
C ALA A 174 4.18 -10.84 13.18
N GLN A 175 5.25 -11.14 13.93
CA GLN A 175 5.33 -12.36 14.76
C GLN A 175 4.36 -12.34 15.95
N SER A 176 4.12 -11.16 16.55
CA SER A 176 3.12 -11.02 17.63
C SER A 176 1.69 -11.27 17.14
N GLN A 177 1.41 -10.96 15.86
CA GLN A 177 0.10 -11.17 15.23
C GLN A 177 -0.08 -12.60 14.70
N GLY A 178 1.02 -13.30 14.39
CA GLY A 178 1.03 -14.74 14.09
C GLY A 178 0.88 -15.64 15.33
N SER A 179 0.94 -15.08 16.53
CA SER A 179 0.73 -15.80 17.79
C SER A 179 -0.77 -15.87 18.14
N ALA A 180 -1.57 -16.51 17.30
CA ALA A 180 -2.82 -17.09 17.78
C ALA A 180 -2.46 -18.13 18.87
N PRO A 181 -3.22 -18.22 19.99
CA PRO A 181 -2.84 -19.07 21.10
C PRO A 181 -2.81 -20.52 20.61
N ASN A 182 -1.63 -21.13 20.60
CA ASN A 182 -1.54 -22.58 20.66
C ASN A 182 -2.32 -22.98 21.92
N ALA A 183 -3.52 -23.53 21.71
CA ALA A 183 -4.23 -24.26 22.72
C ALA A 183 -3.22 -25.25 23.31
N HIS A 184 -2.80 -24.98 24.54
CA HIS A 184 -2.22 -25.97 25.41
C HIS A 184 -3.19 -27.16 25.42
N HIS A 185 -2.92 -28.18 24.59
CA HIS A 185 -3.38 -29.53 24.88
C HIS A 185 -2.57 -30.01 26.08
N ASN A 186 -3.03 -29.55 27.24
CA ASN A 186 -2.79 -30.12 28.54
C ASN A 186 -3.38 -31.53 28.53
N ASN A 187 -2.64 -32.50 28.00
CA ASN A 187 -3.01 -33.90 28.20
C ASN A 187 -2.57 -34.29 29.60
N GLN A 188 -3.44 -33.99 30.56
CA GLN A 188 -3.31 -34.46 31.93
C GLN A 188 -3.27 -35.98 31.94
N HIS A 189 -2.24 -36.46 32.63
CA HIS A 189 -2.07 -37.79 33.16
C HIS A 189 -3.37 -38.36 33.76
N ILE A 190 -3.89 -39.46 33.20
CA ILE A 190 -4.87 -40.32 33.87
C ILE A 190 -4.17 -41.64 34.19
N PRO A 191 -3.87 -41.94 35.47
CA PRO A 191 -3.40 -43.25 35.87
C PRO A 191 -4.62 -44.16 36.07
N THR A 192 -4.81 -45.16 35.22
CA THR A 192 -5.71 -46.28 35.52
C THR A 192 -4.88 -47.43 36.06
N GLY A 193 -4.94 -47.61 37.38
CA GLY A 193 -4.57 -48.87 38.01
C GLY A 193 -5.66 -49.91 37.79
N HIS A 194 -5.24 -51.14 37.49
CA HIS A 194 -5.85 -52.41 37.88
C HIS A 194 -4.79 -53.50 37.77
#